data_AF-N0B4E3-F1
#
_entry.id   AF-N0B4E3-F1
#
_cell.length_a   1.000
_cell.length_b   1.000
_cell.length_c   1.000
_cell.angle_alpha   90.00
_cell.angle_beta   90.00
_cell.angle_gamma   90.00
#
_symmetry.space_group_name_H-M   'P 1'
#
loop_
_entity.id
_entity.type
_entity.pdbx_description
1 polymer ?
#
loop_
_entity_poly.entity_id
_entity_poly.type
_entity_poly.pdbx_seq_one_letter_code
_entity_poly.pdbx_strand_id
1 'polypeptide(L)'
;MAGVAALALVGSVASAGAQDLSEHAVKSFMEYAWSLTPQQFSKPDGTVIVIDKTKKDQVLVPLDVAREVIKAGRLSAHAQICDLRDDQIQNHRALMRREEVKKKWTPQQMVYISQLHLTTVMLLTGRIRLVEKQGDKEVVVDEKKEPAQTCTDEQKKKVKELITAYVAASPPVSAIADLYKDKPKAQGAPTATGSVSETAVEKK
;
A
#
# COMPACT_ATOMS: atom_id res chain seq x y z
N MET A 1 67.42 -8.19 4.78
CA MET A 1 66.48 -7.80 3.69
C MET A 1 65.26 -8.72 3.75
N ALA A 2 64.12 -8.23 3.25
CA ALA A 2 62.78 -8.85 3.18
C ALA A 2 61.89 -8.59 4.41
N GLY A 3 61.19 -7.46 4.34
CA GLY A 3 60.16 -7.01 5.28
C GLY A 3 58.81 -7.70 5.06
N VAL A 4 58.06 -7.83 6.14
CA VAL A 4 56.71 -8.38 6.19
C VAL A 4 55.73 -7.28 5.77
N ALA A 5 55.23 -7.35 4.54
CA ALA A 5 54.16 -6.48 4.07
C ALA A 5 52.81 -7.00 4.59
N ALA A 6 52.31 -6.39 5.67
CA ALA A 6 50.94 -6.58 6.13
C ALA A 6 49.97 -5.99 5.10
N LEU A 7 49.33 -6.86 4.31
CA LEU A 7 48.20 -6.51 3.45
C LEU A 7 47.04 -6.05 4.33
N ALA A 8 46.85 -4.73 4.42
CA ALA A 8 45.65 -4.12 4.94
C ALA A 8 44.47 -4.52 4.03
N LEU A 9 43.64 -5.45 4.51
CA LEU A 9 42.30 -5.67 3.98
C LEU A 9 41.48 -4.43 4.27
N VAL A 10 41.48 -3.48 3.32
CA VAL A 10 40.50 -2.41 3.24
C VAL A 10 39.18 -3.09 2.88
N GLY A 11 38.52 -3.65 3.90
CA GLY A 11 37.17 -4.15 3.77
C GLY A 11 36.28 -2.96 3.43
N SER A 12 35.91 -2.85 2.17
CA SER A 12 34.81 -2.00 1.72
C SER A 12 33.61 -2.32 2.58
N VAL A 13 33.32 -1.44 3.54
CA VAL A 13 32.05 -1.44 4.26
C VAL A 13 31.01 -1.03 3.22
N ALA A 14 30.59 -2.01 2.41
CA ALA A 14 29.37 -1.88 1.64
C ALA A 14 28.28 -1.63 2.68
N SER A 15 27.84 -0.38 2.79
CA SER A 15 26.63 -0.03 3.50
C SER A 15 25.60 -1.07 3.11
N ALA A 16 25.10 -1.84 4.07
CA ALA A 16 23.95 -2.71 3.92
C ALA A 16 22.73 -1.81 3.63
N GLY A 17 22.68 -1.23 2.43
CA GLY A 17 21.49 -0.65 1.87
C GLY A 17 20.48 -1.77 1.81
N ALA A 18 19.35 -1.56 2.47
CA ALA A 18 18.18 -2.43 2.38
C ALA A 18 18.08 -3.02 0.98
N GLN A 19 18.14 -4.34 0.85
CA GLN A 19 18.09 -5.04 -0.43
C GLN A 19 16.91 -4.49 -1.23
N ASP A 20 17.21 -3.60 -2.18
CA ASP A 20 16.20 -2.98 -2.99
C ASP A 20 15.52 -4.09 -3.79
N LEU A 21 14.19 -4.09 -3.81
CA LEU A 21 13.40 -5.07 -4.57
C LEU A 21 13.98 -5.28 -5.98
N SER A 22 14.15 -6.53 -6.42
CA SER A 22 14.55 -6.74 -7.81
C SER A 22 13.53 -6.09 -8.75
N GLU A 23 13.97 -5.57 -9.90
CA GLU A 23 13.06 -4.97 -10.88
C GLU A 23 11.94 -5.95 -11.27
N HIS A 24 12.30 -7.23 -11.43
CA HIS A 24 11.35 -8.30 -11.69
C HIS A 24 10.27 -8.42 -10.59
N ALA A 25 10.66 -8.34 -9.32
CA ALA A 25 9.70 -8.35 -8.22
C ALA A 25 8.78 -7.14 -8.28
N VAL A 26 9.31 -5.93 -8.49
CA VAL A 26 8.52 -4.69 -8.61
C VAL A 26 7.50 -4.82 -9.75
N LYS A 27 7.94 -5.25 -10.94
CA LYS A 27 7.06 -5.49 -12.09
C LYS A 27 5.96 -6.51 -11.77
N SER A 28 6.30 -7.59 -11.06
CA SER A 28 5.30 -8.60 -10.66
C SER A 28 4.21 -8.01 -9.76
N PHE A 29 4.58 -7.22 -8.73
CA PHE A 29 3.60 -6.51 -7.90
C PHE A 29 2.75 -5.53 -8.72
N MET A 30 3.36 -4.82 -9.66
CA MET A 30 2.65 -3.88 -10.53
C MET A 30 1.63 -4.58 -11.44
N GLU A 31 1.96 -5.75 -11.98
CA GLU A 31 1.05 -6.56 -12.80
C GLU A 31 -0.14 -7.07 -11.98
N TYR A 32 0.10 -7.58 -10.78
CA TYR A 32 -0.98 -8.01 -9.88
C TYR A 32 -1.86 -6.83 -9.44
N ALA A 33 -1.25 -5.67 -9.18
CA ALA A 33 -2.01 -4.46 -8.86
C ALA A 33 -2.89 -4.06 -10.05
N TRP A 34 -2.37 -4.15 -11.27
CA TRP A 34 -3.11 -3.81 -12.48
C TRP A 34 -4.31 -4.75 -12.71
N SER A 35 -4.14 -6.06 -12.53
CA SER A 35 -5.24 -7.01 -12.68
C SER A 35 -6.36 -6.76 -11.68
N LEU A 36 -6.02 -6.39 -10.44
CA LEU A 36 -6.98 -6.10 -9.37
C LEU A 36 -7.54 -4.66 -9.39
N THR A 37 -6.99 -3.77 -10.21
CA THR A 37 -7.50 -2.40 -10.33
C THR A 37 -8.90 -2.42 -10.97
N PRO A 38 -9.96 -1.91 -10.34
CA PRO A 38 -11.30 -1.92 -10.91
C PRO A 38 -11.39 -0.97 -12.12
N GLN A 39 -12.38 -1.19 -13.00
CA GLN A 39 -12.64 -0.26 -14.12
C GLN A 39 -13.19 1.09 -13.65
N GLN A 40 -13.83 1.14 -12.49
CA GLN A 40 -14.41 2.35 -11.92
C GLN A 40 -14.10 2.42 -10.44
N PHE A 41 -13.80 3.61 -9.96
CA PHE A 41 -13.54 3.89 -8.55
C PHE A 41 -14.37 5.08 -8.10
N SER A 42 -15.28 4.84 -7.17
CA SER A 42 -16.11 5.89 -6.56
C SER A 42 -15.43 6.44 -5.32
N LYS A 43 -15.20 7.75 -5.30
CA LYS A 43 -14.72 8.46 -4.12
C LYS A 43 -15.86 8.69 -3.13
N PRO A 44 -15.54 8.95 -1.84
CA PRO A 44 -16.53 9.36 -0.85
C PRO A 44 -17.27 10.66 -1.22
N ASP A 45 -16.66 11.51 -2.06
CA ASP A 45 -17.26 12.74 -2.57
C ASP A 45 -18.30 12.53 -3.70
N GLY A 46 -18.57 11.28 -4.07
CA GLY A 46 -19.48 10.92 -5.16
C GLY A 46 -18.86 10.96 -6.55
N THR A 47 -17.62 11.44 -6.69
CA THR A 47 -16.90 11.45 -7.98
C THR A 47 -16.52 10.03 -8.37
N VAL A 48 -16.84 9.65 -9.61
CA VAL A 48 -16.43 8.37 -10.19
C VAL A 48 -15.23 8.59 -11.11
N ILE A 49 -14.13 7.88 -10.84
CA ILE A 49 -12.97 7.80 -11.72
C ILE A 49 -13.13 6.55 -12.57
N VAL A 50 -13.21 6.73 -13.90
CA VAL A 50 -13.15 5.62 -14.86
C VAL A 50 -11.68 5.36 -15.22
N ILE A 51 -11.27 4.10 -15.13
CA ILE A 51 -9.93 3.63 -15.43
C ILE A 51 -9.95 2.95 -16.79
N ASP A 52 -9.17 3.49 -17.73
CA ASP A 52 -9.05 2.94 -19.06
C ASP A 52 -8.13 1.71 -19.04
N LYS A 53 -8.75 0.52 -18.93
CA LYS A 53 -8.03 -0.76 -18.90
C LYS A 53 -7.34 -1.11 -20.22
N THR A 54 -7.58 -0.36 -21.30
CA THR A 54 -6.90 -0.54 -22.59
C THR A 54 -5.60 0.25 -22.68
N LYS A 55 -5.43 1.27 -21.83
CA LYS A 55 -4.27 2.18 -21.82
C LYS A 55 -3.44 2.03 -20.56
N LYS A 56 -3.00 0.80 -20.31
CA LYS A 56 -2.24 0.42 -19.11
C LYS A 56 -1.02 1.31 -18.87
N ASP A 57 -0.25 1.59 -19.91
CA ASP A 57 0.95 2.43 -19.88
C ASP A 57 0.67 3.86 -19.37
N GLN A 58 -0.54 4.38 -19.56
CA GLN A 58 -0.95 5.71 -19.07
C GLN A 58 -1.38 5.71 -17.59
N VAL A 59 -1.68 4.54 -17.03
CA VAL A 59 -2.14 4.36 -15.65
C VAL A 59 -1.02 3.88 -14.73
N LEU A 60 -0.07 3.09 -15.25
CA LEU A 60 1.08 2.65 -14.47
C LEU A 60 1.96 3.83 -14.07
N VAL A 61 2.57 3.69 -12.88
CA VAL A 61 3.60 4.61 -12.40
C VAL A 61 5.00 4.08 -12.73
N PRO A 62 6.02 4.96 -12.82
CA PRO A 62 7.42 4.57 -12.94
C PRO A 62 7.90 3.58 -11.86
N LEU A 63 8.90 2.75 -12.19
CA LEU A 63 9.39 1.67 -11.33
C LEU A 63 9.94 2.16 -9.98
N ASP A 64 10.59 3.32 -9.95
CA ASP A 64 11.08 3.95 -8.73
C ASP A 64 9.93 4.32 -7.79
N VAL A 65 8.84 4.85 -8.33
CA VAL A 65 7.63 5.17 -7.55
C VAL A 65 6.95 3.90 -7.08
N ALA A 66 6.80 2.89 -7.95
CA ALA A 66 6.22 1.61 -7.60
C ALA A 66 6.99 0.93 -6.45
N ARG A 67 8.32 0.98 -6.49
CA ARG A 67 9.19 0.46 -5.42
C ARG A 67 8.92 1.13 -4.08
N GLU A 68 8.77 2.45 -4.04
CA GLU A 68 8.44 3.17 -2.81
C GLU A 68 7.02 2.85 -2.31
N VAL A 69 6.05 2.73 -3.22
CA VAL A 69 4.68 2.29 -2.88
C VAL A 69 4.70 0.88 -2.28
N ILE A 70 5.48 -0.06 -2.84
CA ILE A 70 5.60 -1.43 -2.32
C ILE A 70 6.31 -1.43 -0.96
N LYS A 71 7.32 -0.59 -0.73
CA LYS A 71 7.96 -0.43 0.59
C LYS A 71 6.95 0.04 1.64
N ALA A 72 6.13 1.05 1.33
CA ALA A 72 5.05 1.49 2.21
C ALA A 72 3.97 0.40 2.41
N GLY A 73 3.65 -0.37 1.37
CA GLY A 73 2.77 -1.53 1.43
C GLY A 73 3.30 -2.62 2.38
N ARG A 74 4.60 -2.92 2.34
CA ARG A 74 5.28 -3.85 3.26
C ARG A 74 5.15 -3.43 4.72
N LEU A 75 5.39 -2.16 5.04
CA LEU A 75 5.17 -1.63 6.40
C LEU A 75 3.71 -1.79 6.84
N SER A 76 2.76 -1.59 5.93
CA SER A 76 1.34 -1.75 6.20
C SER A 76 0.95 -3.21 6.42
N ALA A 77 1.57 -4.14 5.68
CA ALA A 77 1.40 -5.57 5.88
C ALA A 77 1.88 -6.00 7.26
N HIS A 78 3.06 -5.53 7.69
CA HIS A 78 3.57 -5.78 9.04
C HIS A 78 2.65 -5.19 10.11
N ALA A 79 2.14 -3.98 9.93
CA ALA A 79 1.16 -3.40 10.84
C ALA A 79 -0.11 -4.25 10.94
N GLN A 80 -0.62 -4.76 9.82
CA GLN A 80 -1.79 -5.63 9.81
C GLN A 80 -1.55 -6.97 10.52
N ILE A 81 -0.37 -7.58 10.32
CA ILE A 81 0.03 -8.81 11.02
C ILE A 81 0.14 -8.54 12.53
N CYS A 82 0.67 -7.38 12.91
CA CYS A 82 0.87 -6.99 14.29
C CYS A 82 -0.38 -6.39 14.99
N ASP A 83 -1.55 -6.40 14.34
CA ASP A 83 -2.81 -5.78 14.82
C ASP A 83 -2.70 -4.28 15.14
N LEU A 84 -1.92 -3.55 14.35
CA LEU A 84 -1.70 -2.12 14.44
C LEU A 84 -2.52 -1.39 13.36
N ARG A 85 -3.85 -1.52 13.43
CA ARG A 85 -4.78 -1.02 12.39
C ARG A 85 -4.68 0.48 12.15
N ASP A 86 -4.59 1.28 13.21
CA ASP A 86 -4.48 2.74 13.06
C ASP A 86 -3.15 3.14 12.41
N ASP A 87 -2.05 2.49 12.80
CA ASP A 87 -0.74 2.71 12.18
C ASP A 87 -0.75 2.32 10.69
N GLN A 88 -1.40 1.22 10.32
CA GLN A 88 -1.61 0.83 8.92
C GLN A 88 -2.31 1.95 8.12
N ILE A 89 -3.40 2.50 8.67
CA ILE A 89 -4.16 3.60 8.05
C ILE A 89 -3.30 4.85 7.92
N GLN A 90 -2.56 5.22 8.97
CA GLN A 90 -1.70 6.41 8.94
C GLN A 90 -0.57 6.27 7.93
N ASN A 91 0.03 5.09 7.82
CA ASN A 91 1.08 4.80 6.86
C ASN A 91 0.56 4.92 5.41
N HIS A 92 -0.61 4.33 5.10
CA HIS A 92 -1.23 4.46 3.79
C HIS A 92 -1.59 5.93 3.47
N ARG A 93 -2.20 6.64 4.42
CA ARG A 93 -2.51 8.08 4.24
C ARG A 93 -1.25 8.87 3.96
N ALA A 94 -0.17 8.65 4.72
CA ALA A 94 1.10 9.33 4.54
C ALA A 94 1.71 9.09 3.14
N LEU A 95 1.66 7.85 2.64
CA LEU A 95 2.01 7.54 1.26
C LEU A 95 1.19 8.37 0.27
N MET A 96 -0.14 8.34 0.40
CA MET A 96 -1.02 9.09 -0.52
C MET A 96 -0.74 10.59 -0.48
N ARG A 97 -0.48 11.18 0.71
CA ARG A 97 -0.07 12.58 0.83
C ARG A 97 1.21 12.88 0.06
N ARG A 98 2.24 12.03 0.20
CA ARG A 98 3.53 12.19 -0.49
C ARG A 98 3.35 12.24 -2.00
N GLU A 99 2.47 11.41 -2.55
CA GLU A 99 2.23 11.36 -3.98
C GLU A 99 1.35 12.52 -4.46
N GLU A 100 0.36 12.91 -3.66
CA GLU A 100 -0.56 13.98 -3.98
C GLU A 100 0.11 15.36 -4.03
N VAL A 101 1.01 15.66 -3.09
CA VAL A 101 1.75 16.94 -3.10
C VAL A 101 2.67 17.11 -4.31
N LYS A 102 3.02 16.02 -5.01
CA LYS A 102 3.83 16.10 -6.25
C LYS A 102 3.04 16.67 -7.42
N LYS A 103 1.70 16.69 -7.36
CA LYS A 103 0.78 17.25 -8.38
C LYS A 103 1.00 16.78 -9.82
N LYS A 104 1.69 15.66 -10.02
CA LYS A 104 2.06 15.14 -11.34
C LYS A 104 1.27 13.91 -11.78
N TRP A 105 0.45 13.37 -10.88
CA TRP A 105 -0.31 12.15 -11.11
C TRP A 105 -1.71 12.45 -11.62
N THR A 106 -2.15 11.69 -12.62
CA THR A 106 -3.55 11.69 -13.04
C THR A 106 -4.44 11.04 -11.96
N PRO A 107 -5.76 11.29 -11.96
CA PRO A 107 -6.67 10.59 -11.07
C PRO A 107 -6.59 9.07 -11.18
N GLN A 108 -6.41 8.52 -12.39
CA GLN A 108 -6.25 7.08 -12.61
C GLN A 108 -4.95 6.55 -11.99
N GLN A 109 -3.84 7.28 -12.14
CA GLN A 109 -2.56 6.93 -11.50
C GLN A 109 -2.65 6.98 -9.97
N MET A 110 -3.38 7.94 -9.40
CA MET A 110 -3.61 7.99 -7.95
C MET A 110 -4.40 6.78 -7.44
N VAL A 111 -5.42 6.33 -8.18
CA VAL A 111 -6.13 5.08 -7.85
C VAL A 111 -5.20 3.88 -7.97
N TYR A 112 -4.39 3.82 -9.03
CA TYR A 112 -3.42 2.74 -9.22
C TYR A 112 -2.36 2.68 -8.11
N ILE A 113 -1.83 3.82 -7.64
CA ILE A 113 -0.90 3.89 -6.50
C ILE A 113 -1.55 3.29 -5.25
N SER A 114 -2.80 3.67 -4.96
CA SER A 114 -3.55 3.12 -3.83
C SER A 114 -3.78 1.62 -3.98
N GLN A 115 -4.11 1.16 -5.20
CA GLN A 115 -4.32 -0.25 -5.48
C GLN A 115 -3.02 -1.06 -5.36
N LEU A 116 -1.89 -0.55 -5.83
CA LEU A 116 -0.59 -1.19 -5.71
C LEU A 116 -0.18 -1.38 -4.24
N HIS A 117 -0.45 -0.38 -3.40
CA HIS A 117 -0.29 -0.49 -1.95
C HIS A 117 -1.18 -1.61 -1.37
N LEU A 118 -2.49 -1.58 -1.67
CA LEU A 118 -3.44 -2.57 -1.17
C LEU A 118 -3.07 -3.99 -1.61
N THR A 119 -2.76 -4.19 -2.89
CA THR A 119 -2.32 -5.47 -3.43
C THR A 119 -1.05 -5.97 -2.73
N THR A 120 -0.09 -5.09 -2.46
CA THR A 120 1.10 -5.45 -1.68
C THR A 120 0.74 -5.96 -0.29
N VAL A 121 -0.18 -5.29 0.41
CA VAL A 121 -0.67 -5.73 1.73
C VAL A 121 -1.36 -7.10 1.64
N MET A 122 -2.25 -7.28 0.66
CA MET A 122 -3.00 -8.53 0.51
C MET A 122 -2.09 -9.73 0.21
N LEU A 123 -1.12 -9.57 -0.69
CA LEU A 123 -0.16 -10.62 -1.04
C LEU A 123 0.72 -11.00 0.16
N LEU A 124 1.19 -10.02 0.94
CA LEU A 124 2.11 -10.27 2.06
C LEU A 124 1.42 -10.77 3.32
N THR A 125 0.13 -10.52 3.48
CA THR A 125 -0.66 -11.01 4.62
C THR A 125 -1.34 -12.34 4.34
N GLY A 126 -1.09 -12.96 3.19
CA GLY A 126 -1.60 -14.28 2.84
C GLY A 126 -3.11 -14.32 2.57
N ARG A 127 -3.77 -13.15 2.46
CA ARG A 127 -5.21 -13.05 2.12
C ARG A 127 -5.50 -13.38 0.65
N ILE A 128 -4.46 -13.61 -0.16
CA ILE A 128 -4.57 -14.04 -1.56
C ILE A 128 -3.58 -15.19 -1.75
N ARG A 129 -4.06 -16.35 -2.24
CA ARG A 129 -3.19 -17.43 -2.72
C ARG A 129 -3.24 -17.45 -4.25
N LEU A 130 -2.08 -17.33 -4.88
CA LEU A 130 -1.94 -17.44 -6.33
C LEU A 130 -2.03 -18.93 -6.69
N VAL A 131 -3.11 -19.33 -7.36
CA VAL A 131 -3.25 -20.68 -7.91
C VAL A 131 -3.03 -20.59 -9.41
N GLU A 132 -1.86 -21.01 -9.88
CA GLU A 132 -1.57 -21.07 -11.31
C GLU A 132 -2.24 -22.34 -11.88
N LYS A 133 -3.45 -22.21 -12.41
CA LYS A 133 -4.05 -23.22 -13.29
C LYS A 133 -3.66 -22.90 -14.72
N GLN A 134 -3.30 -23.94 -15.46
CA GLN A 134 -2.81 -23.91 -16.84
C GLN A 134 -3.55 -22.87 -17.70
N GLY A 135 -2.84 -21.80 -18.08
CA GLY A 135 -3.25 -20.88 -19.16
C GLY A 135 -3.89 -19.57 -18.71
N ASP A 136 -4.63 -19.53 -17.61
CA ASP A 136 -5.32 -18.32 -17.13
C ASP A 136 -5.11 -18.10 -15.63
N LYS A 137 -4.49 -16.97 -15.27
CA LYS A 137 -4.17 -16.62 -13.88
C LYS A 137 -5.43 -16.17 -13.14
N GLU A 138 -6.07 -17.08 -12.42
CA GLU A 138 -7.16 -16.78 -11.51
C GLU A 138 -6.62 -16.45 -10.11
N VAL A 139 -7.06 -15.32 -9.54
CA VAL A 139 -6.66 -14.86 -8.20
C VAL A 139 -7.68 -15.39 -7.19
N VAL A 140 -7.31 -16.44 -6.44
CA VAL A 140 -8.17 -17.00 -5.39
C VAL A 140 -7.85 -16.32 -4.06
N VAL A 141 -8.85 -15.64 -3.48
CA VAL A 141 -8.80 -15.13 -2.10
C VAL A 141 -9.05 -16.33 -1.18
N ASP A 142 -8.02 -16.75 -0.44
CA ASP A 142 -8.16 -17.86 0.51
C ASP A 142 -8.59 -17.27 1.87
N GLU A 143 -9.87 -17.47 2.24
CA GLU A 143 -10.42 -17.03 3.53
C GLU A 143 -10.05 -17.95 4.70
N LYS A 144 -9.23 -18.99 4.46
CA LYS A 144 -8.81 -19.90 5.53
C LYS A 144 -7.92 -19.17 6.53
N LYS A 145 -8.54 -18.86 7.69
CA LYS A 145 -7.92 -18.47 8.96
C LYS A 145 -6.83 -19.48 9.37
N GLU A 146 -5.62 -19.33 8.86
CA GLU A 146 -4.44 -19.65 9.65
C GLU A 146 -4.50 -18.75 10.91
N PRO A 147 -4.13 -19.26 12.11
CA PRO A 147 -4.10 -18.44 13.31
C PRO A 147 -3.26 -17.20 13.02
N ALA A 148 -3.83 -16.02 13.29
CA ALA A 148 -3.18 -14.74 13.03
C ALA A 148 -1.77 -14.80 13.64
N GLN A 149 -0.73 -14.65 12.81
CA GLN A 149 0.64 -14.54 13.29
C GLN A 149 0.69 -13.31 14.20
N THR A 150 0.72 -13.52 15.51
CA THR A 150 0.75 -12.41 16.46
C THR A 150 2.18 -11.97 16.68
N CYS A 151 2.47 -10.70 16.42
CA CYS A 151 3.77 -10.11 16.71
C CYS A 151 4.07 -10.08 18.22
N THR A 152 5.34 -10.25 18.59
CA THR A 152 5.82 -9.92 19.96
C THR A 152 5.72 -8.42 20.22
N ASP A 153 5.80 -8.00 21.48
CA ASP A 153 5.73 -6.58 21.84
C ASP A 153 6.90 -5.78 21.24
N GLU A 154 8.09 -6.38 21.15
CA GLU A 154 9.26 -5.78 20.50
C GLU A 154 9.01 -5.58 18.99
N GLN A 155 8.41 -6.57 18.34
CA GLN A 155 8.04 -6.48 16.92
C GLN A 155 6.98 -5.40 16.69
N LYS A 156 5.93 -5.36 17.53
CA LYS A 156 4.90 -4.30 17.49
C LYS A 156 5.52 -2.92 17.65
N LYS A 157 6.36 -2.75 18.67
CA LYS A 157 7.08 -1.49 18.92
C LYS A 157 7.92 -1.09 17.72
N LYS A 158 8.66 -2.03 17.12
CA LYS A 158 9.50 -1.73 15.96
C LYS A 158 8.68 -1.30 14.75
N VAL A 159 7.57 -1.99 14.45
CA VAL A 159 6.68 -1.62 13.34
C VAL A 159 6.09 -0.24 13.56
N LYS A 160 5.64 0.05 14.78
CA LYS A 160 5.11 1.37 15.16
C LYS A 160 6.14 2.48 15.01
N GLU A 161 7.38 2.26 15.43
CA GLU A 161 8.48 3.22 15.27
C GLU A 161 8.76 3.50 13.79
N LEU A 162 8.83 2.46 12.95
CA LEU A 162 9.07 2.60 11.51
C LEU A 162 7.95 3.38 10.82
N ILE A 163 6.69 3.09 11.16
CA ILE A 163 5.53 3.83 10.62
C ILE A 163 5.53 5.26 11.12
N THR A 164 5.79 5.49 12.41
CA THR A 164 5.86 6.84 12.97
C THR A 164 6.93 7.67 12.26
N ALA A 165 8.12 7.09 12.03
CA ALA A 165 9.19 7.75 11.27
C ALA A 165 8.77 8.03 9.82
N TYR A 166 8.13 7.07 9.14
CA TYR A 166 7.66 7.26 7.77
C TYR A 166 6.60 8.38 7.67
N VAL A 167 5.64 8.40 8.59
CA VAL A 167 4.58 9.42 8.70
C VAL A 167 5.18 10.79 9.02
N ALA A 168 6.12 10.88 9.96
CA ALA A 168 6.78 12.13 10.34
C ALA A 168 7.63 12.70 9.19
N ALA A 169 8.28 11.85 8.41
CA ALA A 169 9.03 12.26 7.23
C ALA A 169 8.12 12.62 6.04
N SER A 170 6.80 12.41 6.15
CA SER A 170 5.83 12.71 5.09
C SER A 170 5.31 14.15 5.22
N PRO A 171 4.85 14.78 4.12
CA PRO A 171 4.21 16.08 4.18
C PRO A 171 3.08 16.13 5.22
N PRO A 172 2.92 17.25 5.94
CA PRO A 172 1.87 17.40 6.93
C PRO A 172 0.49 17.39 6.26
N VAL A 173 -0.56 17.10 7.03
CA VAL A 173 -1.94 17.09 6.51
C VAL A 173 -2.35 18.48 5.98
N SER A 174 -1.81 19.56 6.53
CA SER A 174 -2.04 20.91 6.02
C SER A 174 -1.58 21.10 4.57
N ALA A 175 -0.51 20.41 4.15
CA ALA A 175 0.06 20.56 2.81
C ALA A 175 -0.91 20.09 1.69
N ILE A 176 -1.79 19.14 1.99
CA ILE A 176 -2.86 18.72 1.05
C ILE A 176 -4.15 19.51 1.24
N ALA A 177 -4.44 20.00 2.45
CA ALA A 177 -5.59 20.89 2.66
C ALA A 177 -5.52 22.11 1.71
N ASP A 178 -4.32 22.68 1.54
CA ASP A 178 -4.06 23.79 0.61
C ASP A 178 -4.39 23.45 -0.86
N LEU A 179 -4.31 22.19 -1.26
CA LEU A 179 -4.60 21.76 -2.64
C LEU A 179 -6.10 21.66 -2.94
N TYR A 180 -6.91 21.60 -1.89
CA TYR A 180 -8.36 21.44 -1.96
C TYR A 180 -9.12 22.68 -1.47
N LYS A 181 -8.44 23.74 -1.03
CA LYS A 181 -9.06 24.99 -0.55
C LYS A 181 -10.04 25.61 -1.55
N ASP A 182 -9.76 25.49 -2.84
CA ASP A 182 -10.56 26.11 -3.91
C ASP A 182 -11.51 25.12 -4.60
N LYS A 183 -11.58 23.86 -4.15
CA LYS A 183 -12.53 22.87 -4.68
C LYS A 183 -13.74 22.79 -3.75
N PRO A 184 -14.99 22.79 -4.27
CA PRO A 184 -16.16 22.69 -3.43
C PRO A 184 -16.07 21.43 -2.56
N LYS A 185 -16.20 21.60 -1.24
CA LYS A 185 -16.31 20.49 -0.30
C LYS A 185 -17.54 19.67 -0.69
N ALA A 186 -17.34 18.46 -1.19
CA ALA A 186 -18.44 17.53 -1.30
C ALA A 186 -18.96 17.21 0.11
N GLN A 187 -20.25 17.48 0.31
CA GLN A 187 -21.00 17.14 1.50
C GLN A 187 -21.25 15.63 1.52
N GLY A 188 -20.98 15.00 2.66
CA GLY A 188 -21.44 13.64 2.96
C GLY A 188 -20.32 12.69 3.35
N ALA A 189 -19.92 12.70 4.62
CA ALA A 189 -19.46 11.46 5.23
C ALA A 189 -20.69 10.53 5.29
N PRO A 190 -20.64 9.28 4.78
CA PRO A 190 -21.67 8.33 5.13
C PRO A 190 -21.57 8.05 6.64
N THR A 191 -22.62 8.44 7.36
CA THR A 191 -22.94 7.90 8.67
C THR A 191 -22.83 6.39 8.58
N ALA A 192 -22.07 5.79 9.49
CA ALA A 192 -22.00 4.34 9.61
C ALA A 192 -23.43 3.79 9.74
N THR A 193 -23.92 3.12 8.70
CA THR A 193 -25.14 2.31 8.78
C THR A 193 -24.81 1.13 9.68
N GLY A 194 -24.95 1.35 10.99
CA GLY A 194 -25.18 0.28 11.94
C GLY A 194 -26.46 -0.42 11.50
N SER A 195 -26.32 -1.67 11.04
CA SER A 195 -27.46 -2.54 10.81
C SER A 195 -28.03 -2.92 12.19
N VAL A 196 -28.86 -2.05 12.74
CA VAL A 196 -29.85 -2.45 13.75
C VAL A 196 -30.97 -3.15 12.98
N SER A 197 -31.00 -4.47 13.09
CA SER A 197 -32.18 -5.24 12.72
C SER A 197 -33.30 -4.87 13.68
N GLU A 198 -34.17 -3.96 13.25
CA GLU A 198 -35.42 -3.68 13.94
C GLU A 198 -36.48 -4.67 13.45
N THR A 199 -36.99 -5.43 14.43
CA THR A 199 -38.12 -6.35 14.40
C THR A 199 -39.29 -5.91 13.53
N ALA A 200 -39.75 -6.81 12.65
CA ALA A 200 -41.13 -6.82 12.16
C ALA A 200 -41.86 -8.03 12.75
N VAL A 201 -42.64 -7.76 13.79
CA VAL A 201 -43.76 -8.58 14.25
C VAL A 201 -44.89 -8.39 13.24
N GLU A 202 -45.41 -9.46 12.64
CA GLU A 202 -46.76 -9.42 12.09
C GLU A 202 -47.51 -10.73 12.33
N LYS A 203 -48.61 -10.59 13.08
CA LYS A 203 -49.69 -11.54 13.28
C LYS A 203 -50.47 -11.71 11.98
N LYS A 204 -50.78 -12.96 11.59
CA LYS A 204 -52.17 -13.40 11.37
C LYS A 204 -52.27 -14.92 11.31
#